data_AF-A0A1E4SZ04-F1
#
_entry.id   AF-A0A1E4SZ04-F1
#
_cell.length_a   1.000
_cell.length_b   1.000
_cell.length_c   1.000
_cell.angle_alpha   90.00
_cell.angle_beta   90.00
_cell.angle_gamma   90.00
#
_symmetry.space_group_name_H-M   'P 1'
#
loop_
_entity.id
_entity.type
_entity.pdbx_description
1 polymer ?
#
loop_
_entity_poly.entity_id
_entity_poly.type
_entity_poly.pdbx_seq_one_letter_code
_entity_poly.pdbx_strand_id
1 'polypeptide(L)'
;MVLTAPLKFKAGKVDYNQDENIYTPLPTKGEIVVKQSDEGEGFYSFTWCPRGSTVGSVEPEELLVIAGDVTWKKVKSCKSGRVYMLTFLSSGAKNLFWMQSIGDDEYNLDKETEEDKEIFKKINELFQELPDEE
;
A
#
# COMPACT_ATOMS: atom_id res chain seq x y z
N MET A 1 26.61 -3.69 1.00
CA MET A 1 25.75 -4.39 0.03
C MET A 1 24.37 -4.49 0.66
N VAL A 2 23.47 -3.53 0.42
CA VAL A 2 22.09 -3.64 0.88
C VAL A 2 21.23 -4.17 -0.27
N LEU A 3 21.23 -5.49 -0.42
CA LEU A 3 20.27 -6.19 -1.28
C LEU A 3 19.01 -6.45 -0.45
N THR A 4 18.32 -5.37 -0.07
CA THR A 4 17.01 -5.48 0.56
C THR A 4 16.03 -5.82 -0.57
N ALA A 5 15.59 -7.07 -0.62
CA ALA A 5 14.75 -7.57 -1.70
C ALA A 5 13.52 -6.65 -1.93
N PRO A 6 13.15 -6.34 -3.19
CA PRO A 6 12.00 -5.50 -3.46
C PRO A 6 10.72 -6.22 -3.00
N LEU A 7 9.94 -5.55 -2.15
CA LEU A 7 8.68 -6.05 -1.65
C LEU A 7 7.59 -5.79 -2.69
N LYS A 8 7.02 -6.85 -3.24
CA LYS A 8 5.98 -6.79 -4.26
C LYS A 8 4.70 -7.44 -3.77
N PHE A 9 3.59 -6.73 -3.87
CA PHE A 9 2.28 -7.25 -3.50
C PHE A 9 1.20 -6.66 -4.38
N LYS A 10 0.10 -7.40 -4.55
CA LYS A 10 -1.03 -6.93 -5.35
C LYS A 10 -1.89 -6.01 -4.49
N ALA A 11 -2.07 -4.80 -4.97
CA ALA A 11 -2.93 -3.81 -4.35
C ALA A 11 -3.39 -2.81 -5.40
N GLY A 12 -4.67 -2.48 -5.42
CA GLY A 12 -5.18 -1.39 -6.26
C GLY A 12 -5.36 -0.08 -5.51
N LYS A 13 -5.94 0.91 -6.19
CA LYS A 13 -6.23 2.23 -5.64
C LYS A 13 -7.66 2.33 -5.12
N VAL A 14 -7.84 3.10 -4.07
CA VAL A 14 -9.14 3.49 -3.54
C VAL A 14 -9.27 5.00 -3.74
N ASP A 15 -10.36 5.41 -4.37
CA ASP A 15 -10.67 6.82 -4.54
C ASP A 15 -11.37 7.33 -3.27
N TYR A 16 -10.89 8.45 -2.76
CA TYR A 16 -11.55 9.15 -1.66
C TYR A 16 -12.34 10.32 -2.24
N ASN A 17 -13.65 10.16 -2.32
CA ASN A 17 -14.52 11.23 -2.75
C ASN A 17 -14.71 12.21 -1.57
N GLN A 18 -14.00 13.35 -1.63
CA GLN A 18 -14.01 14.36 -0.57
C GLN A 18 -15.41 14.97 -0.37
N ASP A 19 -16.20 15.09 -1.44
CA ASP A 19 -17.54 15.66 -1.42
C ASP A 19 -18.53 14.82 -0.62
N GLU A 20 -18.43 13.50 -0.73
CA GLU A 20 -19.34 12.56 -0.04
C GLU A 20 -18.71 11.93 1.21
N ASN A 21 -17.42 12.15 1.45
CA ASN A 21 -16.63 11.46 2.48
C ASN A 21 -16.68 9.92 2.33
N ILE A 22 -16.82 9.43 1.09
CA ILE A 22 -16.96 8.01 0.78
C ILE A 22 -15.65 7.48 0.20
N TYR A 23 -15.17 6.37 0.76
CA TYR A 23 -14.06 5.59 0.23
C TYR A 23 -14.60 4.58 -0.77
N THR A 24 -14.32 4.79 -2.06
CA THR A 24 -14.77 3.89 -3.13
C THR A 24 -13.59 3.09 -3.64
N PRO A 25 -13.51 1.77 -3.36
CA PRO A 25 -12.46 0.94 -3.93
C PRO A 25 -12.65 0.91 -5.44
N LEU A 26 -11.63 1.34 -6.20
CA LEU A 26 -11.71 1.29 -7.64
C LEU A 26 -11.57 -0.17 -8.08
N PRO A 27 -12.30 -0.61 -9.12
CA PRO A 27 -12.10 -1.94 -9.71
C PRO A 27 -10.70 -2.11 -10.34
N THR A 28 -9.91 -1.04 -10.34
CA THR A 28 -8.52 -0.98 -10.75
C THR A 28 -7.65 -1.93 -9.94
N LYS A 29 -7.32 -3.07 -10.56
CA LYS A 29 -6.31 -3.98 -10.02
C LYS A 29 -4.93 -3.38 -10.26
N GLY A 30 -4.05 -3.55 -9.28
CA GLY A 30 -2.71 -3.01 -9.33
C GLY A 30 -1.72 -3.89 -8.60
N GLU A 31 -0.45 -3.61 -8.82
CA GLU A 31 0.67 -4.23 -8.15
C GLU A 31 1.57 -3.13 -7.61
N ILE A 32 1.89 -3.21 -6.33
CA ILE A 32 2.78 -2.30 -5.65
C ILE A 32 4.13 -2.98 -5.52
N VAL A 33 5.17 -2.25 -5.92
CA VAL A 33 6.56 -2.65 -5.80
C VAL A 33 7.27 -1.60 -4.96
N VAL A 34 7.70 -2.00 -3.77
CA VAL A 34 8.49 -1.18 -2.85
C VAL A 34 9.93 -1.68 -2.90
N LYS A 35 10.85 -0.81 -3.27
CA LYS A 35 12.30 -1.09 -3.28
C LYS A 35 13.04 0.04 -2.60
N GLN A 36 14.19 -0.26 -2.01
CA GLN A 36 15.07 0.79 -1.51
C GLN A 36 15.55 1.65 -2.70
N SER A 37 15.41 2.96 -2.57
CA SER A 37 15.85 3.93 -3.58
C SER A 37 17.34 4.19 -3.44
N ASP A 38 18.01 4.53 -4.54
CA ASP A 38 19.44 4.92 -4.54
C ASP A 38 19.65 6.36 -4.05
N GLU A 39 18.55 7.11 -3.88
CA GLU A 39 18.52 8.50 -3.41
C GLU A 39 19.08 8.67 -1.98
N GLY A 40 19.01 7.64 -1.13
CA GLY A 40 19.59 7.67 0.22
C GLY A 40 19.09 6.59 1.17
N GLU A 41 19.75 6.46 2.32
CA GLU A 41 19.27 5.60 3.43
C GLU A 41 17.93 6.12 3.96
N GLY A 42 16.91 5.25 4.01
CA GLY A 42 15.55 5.62 4.37
C GLY A 42 14.66 6.06 3.20
N PHE A 43 15.16 6.09 1.97
CA PHE A 43 14.33 6.34 0.78
C PHE A 43 13.88 5.04 0.14
N TYR A 44 12.59 4.92 -0.15
CA TYR A 44 11.95 3.77 -0.76
C TYR A 44 11.18 4.22 -2.01
N SER A 45 11.50 3.64 -3.16
CA SER A 45 10.68 3.79 -4.36
C SER A 45 9.47 2.86 -4.24
N PHE A 46 8.30 3.47 -4.08
CA PHE A 46 7.00 2.82 -4.08
C PHE A 46 6.35 2.99 -5.45
N THR A 47 6.50 2.00 -6.31
CA THR A 47 5.93 2.03 -7.66
C THR A 47 4.62 1.25 -7.66
N TRP A 48 3.51 1.94 -7.91
CA TRP A 48 2.22 1.31 -8.18
C TRP A 48 2.04 1.14 -9.69
N CYS A 49 1.85 -0.10 -10.15
CA CYS A 49 1.59 -0.42 -11.54
C CYS A 49 0.15 -0.94 -11.71
N PRO A 50 -0.61 -0.46 -12.71
CA PRO A 50 -1.91 -1.04 -13.04
C PRO A 50 -1.75 -2.48 -13.54
N ARG A 51 -2.73 -3.34 -13.27
CA ARG A 51 -2.72 -4.74 -13.72
C ARG A 51 -4.07 -5.14 -14.30
N GLY A 52 -4.06 -5.97 -15.34
CA GLY A 52 -5.28 -6.48 -15.98
C GLY A 52 -5.95 -5.41 -16.87
N SER A 53 -7.26 -5.23 -16.73
CA SER A 53 -8.07 -4.37 -17.61
C SER A 53 -7.85 -2.86 -17.44
N THR A 54 -7.07 -2.44 -16.44
CA THR A 54 -6.75 -1.01 -16.20
C THR A 54 -5.41 -0.58 -16.78
N VAL A 55 -4.65 -1.52 -17.36
CA VAL A 55 -3.45 -1.22 -18.15
C VAL A 55 -3.86 -0.38 -19.36
N GLY A 56 -3.43 0.89 -19.39
CA GLY A 56 -3.73 1.86 -20.44
C GLY A 56 -4.80 2.92 -20.07
N SER A 57 -5.56 2.72 -18.99
CA SER A 57 -6.44 3.77 -18.44
C SER A 57 -5.83 4.51 -17.26
N VAL A 58 -4.96 3.84 -16.51
CA VAL A 58 -4.21 4.43 -15.40
C VAL A 58 -2.74 4.22 -15.69
N GLU A 59 -1.91 5.24 -15.51
CA GLU A 59 -0.46 5.13 -15.67
C GLU A 59 0.19 4.56 -14.40
N PRO A 60 1.33 3.88 -14.51
CA PRO A 60 2.11 3.51 -13.34
C PRO A 60 2.54 4.78 -12.60
N GLU A 61 2.39 4.77 -11.29
CA GLU A 61 2.73 5.89 -10.44
C GLU A 61 3.91 5.49 -9.56
N GLU A 62 5.03 6.20 -9.73
CA GLU A 62 6.17 6.07 -8.85
C GLU A 62 6.08 7.13 -7.76
N LEU A 63 6.06 6.66 -6.51
CA LEU A 63 6.02 7.50 -5.32
C LEU A 63 7.31 7.26 -4.54
N LEU A 64 7.98 8.34 -4.16
CA LEU A 64 9.16 8.26 -3.31
C LEU A 64 8.73 8.39 -1.85
N VAL A 65 8.88 7.30 -1.11
CA VAL A 65 8.54 7.16 0.30
C VAL A 65 9.79 7.33 1.14
N ILE A 66 9.70 8.13 2.20
CA ILE A 66 10.82 8.34 3.13
C ILE A 66 10.42 7.69 4.46
N ALA A 67 11.29 6.85 5.01
CA ALA A 67 11.14 6.30 6.36
C ALA A 67 11.07 7.43 7.39
N GLY A 68 10.11 7.34 8.31
CA GLY A 68 9.78 8.35 9.29
C GLY A 68 8.86 9.45 8.77
N ASP A 69 8.75 9.65 7.46
CA ASP A 69 7.92 10.72 6.87
C ASP A 69 6.58 10.21 6.31
N VAL A 70 6.38 8.89 6.23
CA VAL A 70 5.08 8.33 5.84
C VAL A 70 4.44 7.55 6.97
N THR A 71 3.11 7.53 6.99
CA THR A 71 2.35 6.71 7.92
C THR A 71 1.48 5.72 7.15
N TRP A 72 1.65 4.43 7.45
CA TRP A 72 0.87 3.36 6.86
C TRP A 72 -0.17 2.86 7.88
N LYS A 73 -1.44 3.21 7.69
CA LYS A 73 -2.53 2.88 8.62
C LYS A 73 -3.62 2.05 7.94
N LYS A 74 -4.16 1.07 8.65
CA LYS A 74 -5.33 0.31 8.19
C LYS A 74 -6.63 1.10 8.39
N VAL A 75 -7.46 1.19 7.35
CA VAL A 75 -8.78 1.81 7.40
C VAL A 75 -9.82 0.73 7.70
N LYS A 76 -10.37 0.73 8.92
CA LYS A 76 -11.41 -0.22 9.37
C LYS A 76 -12.82 0.13 8.87
N SER A 77 -13.00 1.29 8.22
CA SER A 77 -14.34 1.85 7.96
C SER A 77 -15.06 1.26 6.75
N CYS A 78 -14.43 0.37 5.99
CA CYS A 78 -15.04 -0.25 4.81
C CYS A 78 -15.49 -1.68 5.12
N LYS A 79 -16.69 -2.06 4.66
CA LYS A 79 -17.23 -3.43 4.74
C LYS A 79 -16.33 -4.52 4.13
N SER A 80 -15.28 -4.14 3.40
CA SER A 80 -14.34 -5.05 2.76
C SER A 80 -12.98 -5.18 3.47
N GLY A 81 -12.82 -4.63 4.69
CA GLY A 81 -11.81 -5.02 5.69
C GLY A 81 -10.30 -4.88 5.36
N ARG A 82 -9.93 -4.64 4.09
CA ARG A 82 -8.57 -4.76 3.54
C ARG A 82 -8.08 -3.47 2.88
N VAL A 83 -8.53 -2.32 3.38
CA VAL A 83 -8.10 -1.00 2.90
C VAL A 83 -7.02 -0.43 3.82
N TYR A 84 -5.96 0.09 3.22
CA TYR A 84 -4.82 0.71 3.87
C TYR A 84 -4.65 2.12 3.33
N MET A 85 -4.22 3.04 4.18
CA MET A 85 -4.00 4.44 3.86
C MET A 85 -2.54 4.77 4.14
N LEU A 86 -1.83 5.16 3.09
CA LEU A 86 -0.50 5.75 3.15
C LEU A 86 -0.66 7.26 3.16
N THR A 87 -0.21 7.91 4.22
CA THR A 87 -0.18 9.37 4.29
C THR A 87 1.26 9.85 4.27
N PHE A 88 1.61 10.65 3.28
CA PHE A 88 2.87 11.38 3.21
C PHE A 88 2.78 12.60 4.13
N LEU A 89 3.67 12.73 5.11
CA LEU A 89 3.73 13.88 5.99
C LEU A 89 4.38 15.07 5.29
N SER A 90 5.40 14.84 4.46
CA SER A 90 6.09 15.89 3.69
C SER A 90 5.18 16.51 2.62
N SER A 91 4.45 15.70 1.85
CA SER A 91 3.56 16.22 0.79
C SER A 91 2.12 16.45 1.25
N GLY A 92 1.70 15.92 2.41
CA GLY A 92 0.30 15.89 2.85
C GLY A 92 -0.61 14.98 2.00
N ALA A 93 -0.05 14.31 0.99
CA ALA A 93 -0.77 13.44 0.07
C ALA A 93 -1.22 12.17 0.78
N LYS A 94 -2.50 11.82 0.61
CA LYS A 94 -3.10 10.60 1.16
C LYS A 94 -3.42 9.66 0.01
N ASN A 95 -2.77 8.52 0.01
CA ASN A 95 -3.00 7.46 -0.97
C ASN A 95 -3.66 6.30 -0.26
N LEU A 96 -4.82 5.88 -0.77
CA LEU A 96 -5.52 4.73 -0.25
C LEU A 96 -5.35 3.54 -1.18
N PHE A 97 -4.99 2.42 -0.61
CA PHE A 97 -4.70 1.18 -1.30
C PHE A 97 -5.57 0.07 -0.71
N TRP A 98 -6.14 -0.77 -1.56
CA TRP A 98 -6.80 -2.01 -1.14
C TRP A 98 -5.89 -3.20 -1.46
N MET A 99 -5.59 -4.04 -0.47
CA MET A 99 -4.79 -5.24 -0.73
C MET A 99 -5.62 -6.27 -1.48
N GLN A 100 -5.01 -6.84 -2.52
CA GLN A 100 -5.58 -7.88 -3.36
C GLN A 100 -4.73 -9.15 -3.18
N SER A 101 -4.77 -9.77 -2.00
CA SER A 101 -3.90 -10.90 -1.64
C SER A 101 -3.83 -11.97 -2.73
N ILE A 102 -2.62 -12.48 -2.97
CA ILE A 102 -2.36 -13.57 -3.91
C ILE A 102 -2.76 -14.86 -3.21
N GLY A 103 -4.05 -15.20 -3.18
CA GLY A 103 -4.42 -16.54 -2.69
C GLY A 103 -5.84 -16.73 -2.20
N ASP A 104 -6.57 -15.70 -1.80
CA ASP A 104 -7.81 -15.96 -1.05
C ASP A 104 -9.05 -15.89 -1.95
N ASP A 105 -9.59 -17.07 -2.22
CA ASP A 105 -10.96 -17.40 -2.62
C ASP A 105 -11.96 -16.26 -2.41
N GLU A 106 -12.82 -16.08 -3.41
CA GLU A 106 -13.97 -15.17 -3.51
C GLU A 106 -14.96 -15.22 -2.31
N TYR A 107 -14.69 -16.03 -1.28
CA TYR A 107 -15.56 -16.38 -0.16
C TYR A 107 -15.12 -15.88 1.23
N ASN A 108 -13.89 -15.40 1.44
CA ASN A 108 -13.41 -14.98 2.79
C ASN A 108 -13.02 -13.50 2.86
N LEU A 109 -13.93 -12.60 2.47
CA LEU A 109 -13.74 -11.14 2.52
C LEU A 109 -13.47 -10.58 3.94
N ASP A 110 -13.80 -11.34 5.00
CA ASP A 110 -13.72 -10.91 6.40
C ASP A 110 -12.43 -11.30 7.12
N LYS A 111 -11.66 -12.27 6.60
CA LYS A 111 -10.41 -12.69 7.24
C LYS A 111 -9.22 -11.98 6.61
N GLU A 112 -8.56 -11.16 7.42
CA GLU A 112 -7.17 -10.77 7.18
C GLU A 112 -6.32 -12.03 7.34
N THR A 113 -5.69 -12.47 6.25
CA THR A 113 -4.79 -13.62 6.29
C THR A 113 -3.51 -13.21 7.01
N GLU A 114 -2.79 -14.17 7.59
CA GLU A 114 -1.49 -13.88 8.22
C GLU A 114 -0.52 -13.19 7.24
N GLU A 115 -0.64 -13.48 5.95
CA GLU A 115 0.09 -12.82 4.87
C GLU A 115 -0.18 -11.30 4.79
N ASP A 116 -1.43 -10.86 4.93
CA ASP A 116 -1.78 -9.44 4.94
C ASP A 116 -1.12 -8.71 6.12
N LYS A 117 -1.12 -9.36 7.29
CA LYS A 117 -0.44 -8.84 8.49
C LYS A 117 1.07 -8.79 8.30
N GLU A 118 1.66 -9.80 7.68
CA GLU A 118 3.10 -9.82 7.40
C GLU A 118 3.50 -8.74 6.39
N ILE A 119 2.72 -8.55 5.32
CA ILE A 119 2.97 -7.48 4.34
C ILE A 119 2.80 -6.12 5.02
N PHE A 120 1.72 -5.93 5.80
CA PHE A 120 1.51 -4.72 6.59
C PHE A 120 2.67 -4.45 7.53
N LYS A 121 3.12 -5.46 8.29
CA LYS A 121 4.23 -5.35 9.23
C LYS A 121 5.52 -5.03 8.51
N LYS A 122 5.85 -5.70 7.40
CA LYS A 122 7.05 -5.40 6.60
C LYS A 122 7.04 -3.98 6.05
N ILE A 123 5.91 -3.52 5.49
CA ILE A 123 5.79 -2.15 5.00
C ILE A 123 5.95 -1.16 6.16
N ASN A 124 5.30 -1.44 7.29
CA ASN A 124 5.40 -0.57 8.45
C ASN A 124 6.83 -0.56 9.01
N GLU A 125 7.54 -1.69 9.08
CA GLU A 125 8.95 -1.79 9.50
C GLU A 125 9.90 -1.06 8.54
N LEU A 126 9.61 -1.06 7.24
CA LEU A 126 10.37 -0.27 6.26
C LEU A 126 10.14 1.24 6.43
N PHE A 127 8.93 1.66 6.81
CA PHE A 127 8.52 3.07 6.81
C PHE A 127 8.52 3.74 8.18
N GLN A 128 8.31 2.98 9.23
CA GLN A 128 8.42 3.35 10.62
C GLN A 128 9.41 2.38 11.23
N GLU A 129 10.54 2.89 11.73
CA GLU A 129 11.29 2.16 12.75
C GLU A 129 10.33 1.96 13.94
N LEU A 130 9.62 0.84 13.99
CA LEU A 130 8.78 0.54 15.13
C LEU A 130 9.71 0.25 16.31
N PRO A 131 9.48 0.87 17.48
CA PRO A 131 10.14 0.43 18.70
C PRO A 131 9.70 -1.02 18.96
N ASP A 132 10.66 -1.89 19.28
CA ASP A 132 10.44 -3.24 19.79
C ASP A 132 9.26 -3.25 20.77
N GLU A 133 8.14 -3.86 20.40
CA GLU A 133 7.14 -4.27 21.39
C GLU A 133 7.67 -5.54 22.06
N GLU A 134 8.14 -5.33 23.29
CA GLU A 134 8.63 -6.27 24.31
C GLU A 134 7.64 -7.41 24.62
#